data_AF-A0A6C1KE03-F1
#
_entry.id   AF-A0A6C1KE03-F1
#
_cell.length_a   1.000
_cell.length_b   1.000
_cell.length_c   1.000
_cell.angle_alpha   90.00
_cell.angle_beta   90.00
_cell.angle_gamma   90.00
#
_symmetry.space_group_name_H-M   'P 1'
#
loop_
_entity.id
_entity.type
_entity.pdbx_description
1 polymer ?
#
loop_
_entity_poly.entity_id
_entity_poly.type
_entity_poly.pdbx_seq_one_letter_code
_entity_poly.pdbx_strand_id
1 'polypeptide(L)'
;MTLRHSAPGARGGDVVTKNIGTRLFLRVDFPDGRRLGPGKIMLLEAIREHRSILSAAKAIGMSYRRAWLLVDELDRMFEQRVIVTFPGRRGAGTEVTAFGERIIALYRAMERQAAKATNAAVDELTKALSAEFRPQSHAEPEEPQTAGAAGKQAKAI
;
A
#
# COMPACT_ATOMS: atom_id res chain seq x y z
N MET A 1 57.98 -5.94 18.64
CA MET A 1 56.77 -6.66 19.08
C MET A 1 55.58 -5.74 18.74
N THR A 2 55.14 -5.76 17.48
CA THR A 2 53.87 -6.37 17.00
C THR A 2 52.64 -5.63 17.55
N LEU A 3 51.66 -5.13 16.79
CA LEU A 3 51.27 -5.22 15.37
C LEU A 3 50.35 -4.03 15.04
N ARG A 4 50.32 -3.68 13.76
CA ARG A 4 49.27 -2.89 13.08
C ARG A 4 47.84 -3.37 13.37
N HIS A 5 46.88 -2.45 13.31
CA HIS A 5 45.55 -2.54 12.65
C HIS A 5 45.06 -1.08 12.59
N SER A 6 44.86 -0.35 11.48
CA SER A 6 44.35 -0.65 10.13
C SER A 6 43.02 -1.40 10.15
N ALA A 7 41.90 -0.67 10.10
CA ALA A 7 40.99 -0.63 8.95
C ALA A 7 39.66 0.10 9.29
N PRO A 8 38.98 0.65 8.27
CA PRO A 8 37.89 1.63 8.38
C PRO A 8 36.50 0.97 8.32
N GLY A 9 35.46 1.72 8.70
CA GLY A 9 34.08 1.29 8.59
C GLY A 9 33.17 2.42 8.14
N ALA A 10 33.37 2.88 6.89
CA ALA A 10 32.32 3.58 6.17
C ALA A 10 31.08 2.69 6.10
N ARG A 11 29.91 3.31 6.29
CA ARG A 11 28.63 3.02 5.63
C ARG A 11 27.68 4.10 6.18
N GLY A 12 27.67 5.29 5.59
CA GLY A 12 27.15 5.43 4.24
C GLY A 12 25.69 5.02 4.35
N GLY A 13 24.85 5.97 4.78
CA GLY A 13 23.41 5.79 4.69
C GLY A 13 23.09 5.65 3.22
N ASP A 14 23.09 4.40 2.76
CA ASP A 14 22.63 4.03 1.44
C ASP A 14 21.18 4.54 1.38
N VAL A 15 21.04 5.70 0.77
CA VAL A 15 19.79 6.16 0.20
C VAL A 15 19.36 5.00 -0.67
N VAL A 16 18.43 4.20 -0.15
CA VAL A 16 17.75 3.18 -0.93
C VAL A 16 17.09 3.98 -2.04
N THR A 17 17.76 4.05 -3.19
CA THR A 17 17.21 4.51 -4.44
C THR A 17 16.02 3.61 -4.66
N LYS A 18 14.85 4.12 -4.27
CA LYS A 18 13.59 3.40 -4.39
C LYS A 18 13.40 3.25 -5.88
N ASN A 19 13.74 2.08 -6.42
CA ASN A 19 13.45 1.73 -7.79
C ASN A 19 11.92 1.78 -7.89
N ILE A 20 11.37 2.88 -8.43
CA ILE A 20 9.93 3.07 -8.57
C ILE A 20 9.51 2.31 -9.83
N GLY A 21 9.68 0.99 -9.80
CA GLY A 21 9.14 0.11 -10.83
C GLY A 21 7.62 0.01 -10.70
N THR A 22 6.96 -0.38 -11.80
CA THR A 22 5.54 -0.71 -11.80
C THR A 22 5.27 -1.78 -10.75
N ARG A 23 4.31 -1.52 -9.85
CA ARG A 23 3.94 -2.44 -8.76
C ARG A 23 2.46 -2.77 -8.83
N LEU A 24 2.16 -4.05 -8.89
CA LEU A 24 0.82 -4.60 -8.71
C LEU A 24 0.57 -4.87 -7.21
N PHE A 25 -0.60 -4.48 -6.72
CA PHE A 25 -1.05 -4.85 -5.37
C PHE A 25 -2.38 -5.60 -5.48
N LEU A 26 -2.56 -6.61 -4.63
CA LEU A 26 -3.80 -7.37 -4.53
C LEU A 26 -4.60 -6.89 -3.31
N ARG A 27 -5.93 -6.89 -3.41
CA ARG A 27 -6.82 -6.77 -2.25
C ARG A 27 -8.01 -7.68 -2.45
N VAL A 28 -8.40 -8.38 -1.40
CA VAL A 28 -9.61 -9.20 -1.34
C VAL A 28 -10.64 -8.44 -0.52
N ASP A 29 -11.75 -8.09 -1.15
CA ASP A 29 -12.90 -7.46 -0.49
C ASP A 29 -13.97 -8.55 -0.26
N PHE A 30 -14.47 -8.66 0.98
CA PHE A 30 -15.49 -9.63 1.37
C PHE A 30 -16.88 -8.99 1.34
N PRO A 31 -17.96 -9.78 1.13
CA PRO A 31 -19.33 -9.25 0.98
C PRO A 31 -19.84 -8.43 2.17
N ASP A 32 -19.31 -8.68 3.37
CA ASP A 32 -19.65 -7.98 4.61
C ASP A 32 -18.83 -6.69 4.85
N GLY A 33 -18.08 -6.24 3.84
CA GLY A 33 -17.28 -5.02 3.87
C GLY A 33 -15.90 -5.18 4.50
N ARG A 34 -15.54 -6.38 5.01
CA ARG A 34 -14.18 -6.67 5.49
C ARG A 34 -13.22 -6.74 4.31
N ARG A 35 -11.94 -6.40 4.54
CA ARG A 35 -10.93 -6.35 3.45
C ARG A 35 -9.59 -6.91 3.89
N LEU A 36 -9.01 -7.81 3.10
CA LEU A 36 -7.64 -8.31 3.27
C LEU A 36 -6.75 -7.77 2.17
N GLY A 37 -5.67 -7.08 2.54
CA GLY A 37 -4.75 -6.47 1.58
C GLY A 37 -3.34 -6.35 2.13
N PRO A 38 -2.43 -5.69 1.39
CA PRO A 38 -0.99 -5.74 1.65
C PRO A 38 -0.65 -5.20 3.03
N GLY A 39 -1.34 -4.17 3.52
CA GLY A 39 -1.08 -3.60 4.84
C GLY A 39 -1.31 -4.58 6.00
N LYS A 40 -2.35 -5.43 5.92
CA LYS A 40 -2.63 -6.43 6.96
C LYS A 40 -1.60 -7.56 6.90
N ILE A 41 -1.22 -7.98 5.71
CA ILE A 41 -0.27 -9.07 5.49
C ILE A 41 1.15 -8.65 5.89
N MET A 42 1.58 -7.44 5.51
CA MET A 42 2.86 -6.87 5.95
C MET A 42 2.93 -6.76 7.47
N LEU A 43 1.84 -6.38 8.14
CA LEU A 43 1.80 -6.32 9.59
C LEU A 43 1.93 -7.72 10.22
N LEU A 44 1.22 -8.72 9.68
CA LEU A 44 1.33 -10.09 10.16
C LEU A 44 2.75 -10.65 10.00
N GLU A 45 3.39 -10.44 8.85
CA GLU A 45 4.77 -10.86 8.63
C GLU A 45 5.76 -10.16 9.55
N ALA A 46 5.57 -8.87 9.80
CA ALA A 46 6.40 -8.11 10.74
C ALA A 46 6.17 -8.56 12.20
N ILE A 47 4.94 -8.92 12.58
CA ILE A 47 4.67 -9.51 13.91
C ILE A 47 5.34 -10.87 14.03
N ARG A 48 5.30 -11.72 12.99
CA ARG A 48 6.00 -13.00 12.96
C ARG A 48 7.51 -12.85 13.20
N GLU A 49 8.13 -11.84 12.61
CA GLU A 49 9.56 -11.57 12.75
C GLU A 49 9.91 -10.95 14.12
N HIS A 50 9.19 -9.91 14.54
CA HIS A 50 9.57 -9.10 15.70
C HIS A 50 8.90 -9.53 17.01
N ARG A 51 7.91 -10.42 16.94
CA ARG A 51 7.11 -10.91 18.08
C ARG A 51 6.52 -9.80 18.96
N SER A 52 6.21 -8.64 18.36
CA SER A 52 5.68 -7.45 19.04
C SER A 52 4.97 -6.53 18.05
N ILE A 53 3.75 -6.09 18.38
CA ILE A 53 2.98 -5.16 17.54
C ILE A 53 3.70 -3.81 17.40
N LEU A 54 4.29 -3.30 18.48
CA LEU A 54 5.00 -2.01 18.46
C LEU A 54 6.25 -2.09 17.58
N SER A 55 7.05 -3.14 17.72
CA SER A 55 8.26 -3.33 16.92
C SER A 55 7.91 -3.55 15.45
N ALA A 56 6.88 -4.36 15.16
CA ALA A 56 6.37 -4.58 13.82
C ALA A 56 5.89 -3.27 13.16
N ALA A 57 5.11 -2.45 13.89
CA ALA A 57 4.63 -1.17 13.40
C ALA A 57 5.78 -0.24 13.02
N LYS A 58 6.81 -0.14 13.88
CA LYS A 58 8.02 0.65 13.63
C LYS A 58 8.79 0.14 12.41
N ALA A 59 8.96 -1.18 12.28
CA ALA A 59 9.70 -1.80 11.19
C ALA A 59 9.10 -1.50 9.80
N ILE A 60 7.75 -1.49 9.71
CA ILE A 60 7.04 -1.22 8.45
C ILE A 60 6.61 0.25 8.30
N GLY A 61 7.09 1.15 9.17
CA GLY A 61 6.83 2.59 9.07
C GLY A 61 5.37 3.00 9.29
N MET A 62 4.60 2.25 10.08
CA MET A 62 3.23 2.62 10.46
C MET A 62 3.12 3.05 11.93
N SER A 63 2.13 3.90 12.23
CA SER A 63 1.86 4.27 13.61
C SER A 63 1.36 3.07 14.42
N TYR A 64 1.72 3.01 15.69
CA TYR A 64 1.24 1.97 16.60
C TYR A 64 -0.29 1.89 16.64
N ARG A 65 -0.98 3.04 16.68
CA ARG A 65 -2.45 3.10 16.61
C ARG A 65 -3.00 2.40 15.37
N ARG A 66 -2.40 2.63 14.20
CA ARG A 66 -2.81 1.98 12.95
C ARG A 66 -2.58 0.47 13.01
N ALA A 67 -1.42 0.03 13.51
CA ALA A 67 -1.14 -1.40 13.68
C ALA A 67 -2.19 -2.07 14.57
N TRP A 68 -2.54 -1.44 15.69
CA TRP A 68 -3.56 -1.96 16.60
C TRP A 68 -4.93 -2.12 15.95
N LEU A 69 -5.38 -1.13 15.18
CA LEU A 69 -6.65 -1.21 14.44
C LEU A 69 -6.66 -2.38 13.45
N LEU A 70 -5.54 -2.61 12.74
CA LEU A 70 -5.44 -3.73 11.81
C LEU A 70 -5.41 -5.08 12.52
N VAL A 71 -4.75 -5.18 13.69
CA VAL A 71 -4.78 -6.38 14.54
C VAL A 71 -6.19 -6.67 15.03
N ASP A 72 -6.90 -5.67 15.55
CA ASP A 72 -8.29 -5.80 16.01
C ASP A 72 -9.23 -6.24 14.88
N GLU A 73 -9.06 -5.66 13.69
CA GLU A 73 -9.85 -6.06 12.52
C GLU A 73 -9.54 -7.51 12.09
N LEU A 74 -8.26 -7.92 12.06
CA LEU A 74 -7.85 -9.28 11.74
C LEU A 74 -8.42 -10.32 12.72
N ASP A 75 -8.47 -9.98 14.00
CA ASP A 75 -8.96 -10.86 15.07
C ASP A 75 -10.48 -11.09 15.05
N ARG A 76 -11.20 -10.23 14.31
CA ARG A 76 -12.66 -10.30 14.08
C ARG A 76 -13.01 -10.71 12.65
N MET A 77 -12.01 -10.90 11.78
CA MET A 77 -12.24 -11.18 10.36
C MET A 77 -12.57 -12.65 10.09
N PHE A 78 -12.16 -13.55 10.97
CA PHE A 78 -12.22 -14.99 10.75
C PHE A 78 -12.72 -15.73 12.00
N GLU A 79 -13.09 -17.00 11.80
CA GLU A 79 -13.56 -17.91 12.85
C GLU A 79 -12.47 -18.32 13.84
N GLN A 80 -11.20 -18.12 13.47
CA GLN A 80 -10.03 -18.45 14.29
C GLN A 80 -9.17 -17.21 14.53
N ARG A 81 -8.61 -17.11 15.75
CA ARG A 81 -7.66 -16.06 16.13
C ARG A 81 -6.48 -16.07 15.15
N VAL A 82 -6.18 -14.92 14.56
CA VAL A 82 -5.02 -14.74 13.65
C VAL A 82 -3.74 -14.47 14.44
N ILE A 83 -3.88 -13.84 15.61
CA ILE A 83 -2.79 -13.37 16.46
C ILE A 83 -3.10 -13.76 17.90
N VAL A 84 -2.08 -14.14 18.67
CA VAL A 84 -2.15 -14.33 20.12
C VAL A 84 -1.15 -13.39 20.81
N THR A 85 -1.57 -12.82 21.94
CA THR A 85 -0.71 -11.93 22.73
C THR A 85 -0.56 -12.49 24.15
N PHE A 86 0.68 -12.61 24.61
CA PHE A 86 1.02 -13.13 25.92
C PHE A 86 1.38 -11.98 26.87
N PRO A 87 0.70 -11.82 28.02
CA PRO A 87 1.04 -10.78 29.00
C PRO A 87 2.33 -11.12 29.76
N GLY A 88 3.21 -10.14 30.03
CA GLY A 88 4.39 -10.32 30.90
C GLY A 88 5.54 -9.34 30.69
N ARG A 89 6.62 -9.47 31.49
CA ARG A 89 7.77 -8.54 31.55
C ARG A 89 9.01 -8.96 30.71
N ARG A 90 9.26 -10.25 30.53
CA ARG A 90 10.40 -10.81 29.75
C ARG A 90 9.92 -12.07 29.03
N GLY A 91 10.02 -12.12 27.70
CA GLY A 91 9.51 -13.23 26.88
C GLY A 91 8.01 -13.14 26.54
N ALA A 92 7.34 -12.09 27.02
CA ALA A 92 6.00 -11.70 26.60
C ALA A 92 6.04 -11.04 25.22
N GLY A 93 5.05 -11.34 24.38
CA GLY A 93 5.08 -10.91 22.99
C GLY A 93 3.78 -11.20 22.27
N THR A 94 3.80 -10.94 20.97
CA THR A 94 2.69 -11.17 20.06
C THR A 94 3.14 -12.17 19.01
N GLU A 95 2.35 -13.21 18.77
CA GLU A 95 2.65 -14.23 17.77
C GLU A 95 1.52 -14.37 16.77
N VAL A 96 1.89 -14.69 15.53
CA VAL A 96 0.94 -15.12 14.52
C VAL A 96 0.59 -16.58 14.79
N THR A 97 -0.70 -16.90 14.80
CA THR A 97 -1.16 -18.28 15.01
C THR A 97 -0.87 -19.14 13.78
N ALA A 98 -0.97 -20.46 13.92
CA ALA A 98 -0.91 -21.37 12.76
C ALA A 98 -1.96 -21.02 11.68
N PHE A 99 -3.12 -20.50 12.08
CA PHE A 99 -4.12 -20.01 11.14
C PHE A 99 -3.69 -18.71 10.46
N GLY A 100 -3.09 -17.77 11.20
CA GLY A 100 -2.50 -16.56 10.62
C GLY A 100 -1.39 -16.85 9.61
N GLU A 101 -0.52 -17.83 9.87
CA GLU A 101 0.50 -18.27 8.91
C GLU A 101 -0.12 -18.82 7.62
N ARG A 102 -1.23 -19.57 7.73
CA ARG A 102 -1.98 -20.02 6.54
C ARG A 102 -2.54 -18.85 5.74
N ILE A 103 -3.06 -17.81 6.39
CA ILE A 103 -3.55 -16.60 5.72
C ILE A 103 -2.43 -15.90 4.96
N ILE A 104 -1.25 -15.71 5.59
CA ILE A 104 -0.07 -15.14 4.93
C ILE A 104 0.28 -15.98 3.69
N ALA A 105 0.38 -17.30 3.85
CA ALA A 105 0.76 -18.20 2.77
C ALA A 105 -0.24 -18.16 1.59
N LEU A 106 -1.55 -18.21 1.87
CA LEU A 106 -2.60 -18.11 0.87
C LEU A 106 -2.54 -16.77 0.13
N TYR A 107 -2.41 -15.66 0.85
CA TYR A 107 -2.33 -14.35 0.23
C TYR A 107 -1.11 -14.19 -0.66
N ARG A 108 0.07 -14.63 -0.20
CA ARG A 108 1.30 -14.60 -1.02
C ARG A 108 1.22 -15.54 -2.23
N ALA A 109 0.49 -16.66 -2.12
CA ALA A 109 0.23 -17.52 -3.27
C ALA A 109 -0.67 -16.84 -4.31
N MET A 110 -1.73 -16.16 -3.87
CA MET A 110 -2.60 -15.38 -4.76
C MET A 110 -1.82 -14.25 -5.45
N GLU A 111 -0.95 -13.53 -4.73
CA GLU A 111 -0.11 -12.49 -5.34
C GLU A 111 0.82 -13.05 -6.43
N ARG A 112 1.47 -14.18 -6.17
CA ARG A 112 2.34 -14.83 -7.17
C ARG A 112 1.56 -15.27 -8.40
N GLN A 113 0.38 -15.86 -8.20
CA GLN A 113 -0.49 -16.30 -9.30
C GLN A 113 -1.00 -15.13 -10.11
N ALA A 114 -1.48 -14.06 -9.46
CA ALA A 114 -1.94 -12.83 -10.10
C ALA A 114 -0.80 -12.19 -10.90
N ALA A 115 0.37 -11.98 -10.29
CA ALA A 115 1.53 -11.41 -10.97
C ALA A 115 1.93 -12.21 -12.22
N LYS A 116 1.93 -13.55 -12.14
CA LYS A 116 2.20 -14.42 -13.28
C LYS A 116 1.14 -14.26 -14.38
N ALA A 117 -0.14 -14.25 -14.01
CA ALA A 117 -1.24 -14.17 -14.96
C ALA A 117 -1.33 -12.79 -15.65
N THR A 118 -0.93 -11.72 -14.97
CA THR A 118 -1.06 -10.36 -15.48
C THR A 118 0.24 -9.78 -16.06
N ASN A 119 1.34 -10.55 -16.11
CA ASN A 119 2.66 -10.01 -16.45
C ASN A 119 2.68 -9.25 -17.79
N ALA A 120 2.12 -9.85 -18.85
CA ALA A 120 2.09 -9.23 -20.18
C ALA A 120 1.30 -7.91 -20.20
N ALA A 121 0.15 -7.86 -19.50
CA ALA A 121 -0.66 -6.66 -19.40
C ALA A 121 0.04 -5.55 -18.58
N VAL A 122 0.72 -5.92 -17.49
CA VAL A 122 1.51 -4.97 -16.69
C VAL A 122 2.69 -4.43 -17.50
N ASP A 123 3.35 -5.27 -18.30
CA ASP A 123 4.43 -4.86 -19.19
C ASP A 123 3.93 -3.89 -20.27
N GLU A 124 2.77 -4.17 -20.86
CA GLU A 124 2.12 -3.28 -21.83
C GLU A 124 1.80 -1.92 -21.21
N LEU A 125 1.15 -1.90 -20.04
CA LEU A 125 0.87 -0.67 -19.30
C LEU A 125 2.14 0.10 -18.96
N THR A 126 3.22 -0.60 -18.58
CA THR A 126 4.50 0.03 -18.24
C THR A 126 5.14 0.68 -19.47
N LYS A 127 5.08 0.02 -20.64
CA LYS A 127 5.59 0.58 -21.91
C LYS A 127 4.74 1.75 -22.42
N ALA A 128 3.44 1.75 -22.13
CA ALA A 128 2.53 2.83 -22.50
C ALA A 128 2.72 4.12 -21.69
N LEU A 129 3.50 4.09 -20.60
CA LEU A 129 3.85 5.29 -19.85
C LEU A 129 4.75 6.21 -20.69
N SER A 130 4.16 7.23 -21.30
CA SER A 130 4.89 8.31 -21.95
C SER A 130 5.14 9.45 -20.95
N ALA A 131 6.41 9.82 -20.75
CA ALA A 131 6.76 11.01 -19.99
C ALA A 131 6.31 12.33 -20.67
N GLU A 132 6.00 12.27 -21.97
CA GLU A 132 5.78 13.44 -22.82
C GLU A 132 4.32 13.64 -23.25
N PHE A 133 3.38 12.78 -22.82
CA PHE A 133 1.98 12.95 -23.18
C PHE A 133 1.39 14.18 -22.48
N ARG A 134 1.13 15.22 -23.28
CA ARG A 134 0.41 16.41 -22.87
C ARG A 134 -1.02 16.31 -23.41
N PRO A 135 -2.04 16.13 -22.56
CA PRO A 135 -3.41 16.12 -23.04
C PRO A 135 -3.68 17.46 -23.74
N GLN A 136 -4.20 17.42 -24.97
CA GLN A 136 -4.68 18.64 -25.63
C GLN A 136 -5.76 19.23 -24.72
N SER A 137 -5.57 20.45 -24.25
CA SER A 137 -6.66 21.18 -23.60
C SER A 137 -7.77 21.25 -24.63
N HIS A 138 -8.89 20.60 -24.37
CA HIS A 138 -10.12 20.92 -25.08
C HIS A 138 -10.34 22.41 -24.85
N ALA A 139 -10.07 23.21 -25.88
CA ALA A 139 -10.50 24.59 -25.92
C ALA A 139 -11.99 24.55 -25.56
N GLU A 140 -12.37 25.29 -24.51
CA GLU A 140 -13.77 25.59 -24.25
C GLU A 140 -14.39 26.01 -25.58
N PRO A 141 -15.57 25.50 -25.96
CA PRO A 141 -16.24 26.01 -27.15
C PRO A 141 -16.40 27.51 -26.94
N GLU A 142 -15.77 28.32 -27.79
CA GLU A 142 -16.09 29.75 -27.86
C GLU A 142 -17.60 29.86 -27.99
N GLU A 143 -18.25 30.39 -26.95
CA GLU A 143 -19.65 30.81 -27.05
C GLU A 143 -19.73 31.73 -28.27
N PRO A 144 -20.60 31.45 -29.26
CA PRO A 144 -20.75 32.33 -30.39
C PRO A 144 -21.23 33.68 -29.88
N GLN A 145 -20.38 34.69 -30.05
CA GLN A 145 -20.73 36.10 -29.90
C GLN A 145 -21.89 36.40 -30.85
N THR A 146 -23.12 36.38 -30.34
CA THR A 146 -24.26 36.95 -31.06
C THR A 146 -24.14 38.46 -30.99
N ALA A 147 -23.44 39.03 -31.97
CA ALA A 147 -23.54 40.43 -32.32
C ALA A 147 -24.94 40.73 -32.88
N GLY A 148 -25.72 41.49 -32.12
CA GLY A 148 -26.54 42.61 -32.60
C GLY A 148 -27.84 42.31 -33.37
N ALA A 149 -28.97 42.70 -32.77
CA ALA A 149 -30.03 43.39 -33.51
C ALA A 149 -30.86 44.30 -32.59
N ALA A 150 -30.81 45.59 -32.88
CA ALA A 150 -31.64 46.64 -32.31
C ALA A 150 -33.14 46.41 -32.59
N GLY A 151 -34.00 46.76 -31.63
CA GLY A 151 -35.46 46.68 -31.75
C GLY A 151 -36.19 47.67 -30.84
N LYS A 152 -36.41 48.88 -31.37
CA LYS A 152 -37.41 49.93 -31.06
C LYS A 152 -38.24 49.90 -29.75
N GLN A 153 -38.26 51.08 -29.13
CA GLN A 153 -39.32 51.64 -28.27
C GLN A 153 -40.74 51.47 -28.87
N ALA A 154 -41.76 51.20 -28.04
CA ALA A 154 -43.09 51.85 -28.06
C ALA A 154 -44.10 51.29 -27.01
N LYS A 155 -45.01 52.19 -26.58
CA LYS A 155 -46.27 52.09 -25.79
C LYS A 155 -46.15 52.10 -24.26
N ALA A 156 -46.61 53.17 -23.58
CA ALA A 156 -48.01 53.57 -23.26
C ALA A 156 -48.64 52.56 -22.29
N ILE A 157 -49.04 52.90 -21.07
CA ILE A 157 -49.96 53.96 -20.59
C ILE A 157 -49.55 54.34 -19.16
#